data_AF-A0A1D3JRG1-F1
#
_entry.id   AF-A0A1D3JRG1-F1
#
_cell.length_a   1.000
_cell.length_b   1.000
_cell.length_c   1.000
_cell.angle_alpha   90.00
_cell.angle_beta   90.00
_cell.angle_gamma   90.00
#
_symmetry.space_group_name_H-M   'P 1'
#
loop_
_entity.id
_entity.type
_entity.pdbx_description
1 polymer ?
#
loop_
_entity_poly.entity_id
_entity_poly.type
_entity_poly.pdbx_seq_one_letter_code
_entity_poly.pdbx_strand_id
1 'polypeptide(L)' 'MPALNPSAIRALAHRRMALSALRANSSLSVRLARYNAHMTIVRKLEHSGGAE' A
#
# COMPACT_ATOMS: atom_id res chain seq x y z
N MET A 1 -23.34 1.14 7.11
CA MET A 1 -22.44 1.17 5.94
C MET A 1 -21.18 1.89 6.41
N PRO A 2 -20.02 1.23 6.56
CA PRO A 2 -18.82 1.96 6.96
C PRO A 2 -18.59 3.03 5.91
N ALA A 3 -18.42 4.29 6.34
CA ALA A 3 -18.03 5.37 5.45
C ALA A 3 -16.82 4.88 4.67
N LEU A 4 -16.98 4.78 3.36
CA LEU A 4 -16.00 4.14 2.49
C LEU A 4 -14.87 5.15 2.29
N ASN A 5 -14.05 5.34 3.33
CA ASN A 5 -13.00 6.34 3.36
C ASN A 5 -12.09 6.07 2.15
N PRO A 6 -12.05 6.98 1.17
CA PRO A 6 -11.32 6.73 -0.08
C PRO A 6 -9.82 6.54 0.19
N SER A 7 -9.33 7.03 1.33
CA SER A 7 -7.97 6.77 1.84
C SER A 7 -7.77 5.31 2.24
N ALA A 8 -8.74 4.70 2.92
CA ALA A 8 -8.68 3.30 3.35
C ALA A 8 -8.72 2.33 2.14
N ILE A 9 -9.54 2.61 1.12
CA ILE A 9 -9.54 1.80 -0.11
C ILE A 9 -8.19 1.90 -0.83
N ARG A 10 -7.65 3.11 -0.96
CA ARG A 10 -6.35 3.33 -1.60
C ARG A 10 -5.23 2.61 -0.84
N ALA A 11 -5.25 2.66 0.49
CA ALA A 11 -4.32 1.91 1.33
C ALA A 11 -4.40 0.39 1.10
N LEU A 12 -5.61 -0.18 1.04
CA LEU A 12 -5.82 -1.59 0.73
C LEU A 12 -5.31 -1.98 -0.66
N ALA A 13 -5.55 -1.14 -1.67
CA ALA A 13 -5.06 -1.36 -3.03
C ALA A 13 -3.51 -1.41 -3.06
N HIS A 14 -2.84 -0.45 -2.40
CA HIS A 14 -1.38 -0.44 -2.32
C HIS A 14 -0.82 -1.63 -1.54
N ARG A 15 -1.48 -2.10 -0.46
CA ARG A 15 -1.10 -3.36 0.23
C ARG A 15 -1.13 -4.56 -0.73
N ARG A 16 -2.17 -4.71 -1.54
CA ARG A 16 -2.26 -5.78 -2.55
C ARG A 16 -1.17 -5.67 -3.61
N MET A 17 -0.89 -4.46 -4.09
CA MET A 17 0.20 -4.22 -5.05
C MET A 17 1.58 -4.55 -4.46
N ALA A 18 1.81 -4.22 -3.18
CA ALA A 18 3.05 -4.54 -2.47
C ALA A 18 3.28 -6.06 -2.39
N LEU A 19 2.23 -6.83 -2.08
CA LEU A 19 2.29 -8.29 -2.05
C LEU A 19 2.51 -8.89 -3.45
N SER A 20 1.90 -8.31 -4.49
CA SER A 20 2.15 -8.72 -5.87
C SER A 20 3.60 -8.46 -6.29
N ALA A 21 4.17 -7.32 -5.89
CA ALA A 21 5.58 -6.99 -6.14
C ALA A 21 6.55 -7.97 -5.46
N LEU A 22 6.21 -8.51 -4.29
CA LEU A 22 6.97 -9.58 -3.63
C LEU A 22 6.93 -10.91 -4.40
N ARG A 23 5.82 -11.20 -5.10
CA ARG A 23 5.64 -12.43 -5.89
C ARG A 23 6.20 -12.35 -7.31
N ALA A 24 6.53 -11.16 -7.81
CA ALA A 24 7.10 -10.99 -9.15
C ALA A 24 8.50 -11.61 -9.25
N ASN A 25 8.86 -12.18 -10.41
CA ASN A 25 10.18 -12.80 -10.63
C ASN A 25 11.29 -11.77 -10.98
N SER A 26 11.29 -10.61 -10.32
CA SER A 26 12.33 -9.57 -10.47
C SER A 26 13.39 -9.74 -9.38
N SER A 27 14.58 -9.15 -9.54
CA SER A 27 15.64 -9.19 -8.51
C SER A 27 15.15 -8.75 -7.13
N LEU A 28 15.69 -9.34 -6.06
CA LEU A 28 15.28 -9.10 -4.67
C LEU A 28 15.22 -7.60 -4.34
N SER A 29 16.26 -6.84 -4.71
CA SER A 29 16.34 -5.39 -4.48
C SER A 29 15.19 -4.64 -5.14
N VAL A 30 14.77 -5.05 -6.34
CA VAL A 30 13.65 -4.45 -7.08
C VAL A 30 12.31 -4.75 -6.39
N ARG A 31 12.12 -5.97 -5.89
CA ARG A 31 10.91 -6.35 -5.15
C ARG A 31 10.78 -5.57 -3.85
N LEU A 32 11.87 -5.46 -3.10
CA LEU A 32 11.91 -4.70 -1.84
C LEU A 32 11.69 -3.20 -2.07
N ALA A 33 12.30 -2.62 -3.11
CA ALA A 33 12.08 -1.21 -3.46
C ALA A 33 10.61 -0.92 -3.80
N ARG A 34 9.97 -1.77 -4.61
CA ARG A 34 8.55 -1.64 -4.96
C ARG A 34 7.64 -1.82 -3.75
N TYR A 35 7.94 -2.80 -2.90
CA TYR A 35 7.23 -3.01 -1.64
C TYR A 35 7.31 -1.79 -0.73
N ASN A 36 8.51 -1.27 -0.49
CA ASN A 36 8.74 -0.10 0.37
C ASN A 36 8.06 1.17 -0.17
N ALA A 37 8.05 1.37 -1.49
CA ALA A 37 7.32 2.47 -2.12
C ALA A 37 5.82 2.38 -1.84
N HIS A 38 5.22 1.20 -2.01
CA HIS A 38 3.80 0.99 -1.69
C HIS A 38 3.49 1.17 -0.20
N MET A 39 4.33 0.64 0.70
CA MET A 39 4.14 0.78 2.15
C MET A 39 4.28 2.23 2.62
N THR A 40 5.12 3.04 1.97
CA THR A 40 5.22 4.48 2.24
C THR A 40 3.90 5.18 1.92
N ILE A 41 3.25 4.83 0.82
CA ILE A 41 1.94 5.39 0.46
C ILE A 41 0.86 4.93 1.43
N VAL A 42 0.85 3.66 1.82
CA VAL A 42 -0.07 3.13 2.85
C VAL A 42 0.06 3.90 4.14
N ARG A 43 1.29 4.09 4.66
CA ARG A 43 1.52 4.84 5.91
C ARG A 43 1.06 6.29 5.80
N LYS A 44 1.28 6.95 4.65
CA LYS A 44 0.76 8.30 4.40
C LYS A 44 -0.77 8.32 4.40
N LEU A 45 -1.41 7.37 3.72
CA LEU A 45 -2.86 7.28 3.62
C LEU A 45 -3.53 6.90 4.95
N GLU A 46 -2.89 6.07 5.78
CA GLU A 46 -3.36 5.77 7.14
C GLU A 46 -3.23 7.00 8.04
N HIS A 47 -2.15 7.77 7.92
CA HIS A 47 -2.00 9.02 8.65
C HIS A 47 -3.01 10.10 8.21
N SER A 48 -3.33 10.15 6.92
CA SER A 48 -4.36 11.06 6.38
C SER A 48 -5.79 10.55 6.56
N GLY A 49 -5.98 9.25 6.84
CA GLY A 49 -7.29 8.61 6.99
C GLY A 49 -7.67 8.29 8.44
N GLY A 50 -6.78 8.57 9.40
CA GLY A 50 -7.03 8.45 10.84
C GLY A 50 -7.67 9.69 11.48
N ALA A 51 -8.17 10.62 10.66
CA ALA A 51 -8.92 11.79 11.11
C ALA A 51 -10.40 11.60 10.79
N GLU A 52 -11.07 10.66 11.47
CA GLU A 52 -12.51 10.64 11.82
C GLU A 52 -12.96 9.28 12.37
#